data_AF-A0A3B5R443-F1
#
_entry.id   AF-A0A3B5R443-F1
#
_cell.length_a   1.000
_cell.length_b   1.000
_cell.length_c   1.000
_cell.angle_alpha   90.00
_cell.angle_beta   90.00
_cell.angle_gamma   90.00
#
_symmetry.space_group_name_H-M   'P 1'
#
loop_
_entity.id
_entity.type
_entity.pdbx_description
1 polymer ?
#
loop_
_entity_poly.entity_id
_entity_poly.type
_entity_poly.pdbx_seq_one_letter_code
_entity_poly.pdbx_strand_id
1 'polypeptide(L)'
;MSGGKSGGWRETLWDPEKREFLGRTGDSWLKISVFYVIFYAFLCGIFVATILVLLMTLNMYKPKYQDRILPSGLSFSPYAHNLEIIYKTDDPSSYEVYVKNLKEFIEQYNDEKQTDDMKYEDCGTTPKLYTERGELESNTGQRKSCRFSRRELQGCSGENDTTFGFKEGKPCLIVKLNRIINFRPKPPSSSDLWAEDDGLIGEIKYFGFAGNAGFPLQYFPYYGKMLHPNYLQPLVGIKFTNLTKNRELRIKCKVYGEGGKKNKFSKILRGNNKPSLDYARRVTSTMTRINVS
;
A
#
# COMPACT_ATOMS: atom_id res chain seq x y z
N MET A 1 53.08 -37.98 37.63
CA MET A 1 53.14 -36.74 36.83
C MET A 1 53.44 -37.11 35.38
N SER A 2 52.43 -37.14 34.52
CA SER A 2 52.62 -37.16 33.07
C SER A 2 52.00 -35.88 32.54
N GLY A 3 52.86 -34.96 32.10
CA GLY A 3 52.48 -33.60 31.72
C GLY A 3 51.66 -33.61 30.43
N GLY A 4 50.40 -33.20 30.53
CA GLY A 4 49.59 -32.84 29.37
C GLY A 4 50.23 -31.64 28.68
N LYS A 5 50.77 -31.84 27.48
CA LYS A 5 51.11 -30.74 26.57
C LYS A 5 49.79 -30.10 26.14
N SER A 6 49.51 -28.91 26.65
CA SER A 6 48.36 -28.09 26.25
C SER A 6 48.62 -27.55 24.84
N GLY A 7 48.16 -28.27 23.83
CA GLY A 7 48.13 -27.75 22.47
C GLY A 7 47.17 -26.56 22.39
N GLY A 8 47.70 -25.37 22.15
CA GLY A 8 46.90 -24.16 21.99
C GLY A 8 45.96 -24.26 20.80
N TRP A 9 44.95 -23.39 20.72
CA TRP A 9 43.96 -23.32 19.61
C TRP A 9 44.58 -23.30 18.19
N ARG A 10 45.87 -22.97 18.08
CA ARG A 10 46.64 -23.01 16.83
C ARG A 10 46.96 -24.43 16.38
N GLU A 11 47.27 -25.34 17.31
CA GLU A 11 47.54 -26.75 17.03
C GLU A 11 46.25 -27.52 16.70
N THR A 12 45.11 -27.11 17.25
CA THR A 12 43.80 -27.67 16.85
C THR A 12 43.32 -27.18 15.49
N LEU A 13 43.80 -26.01 15.04
CA LEU A 13 43.47 -25.44 13.72
C LEU A 13 44.36 -26.00 12.61
N TRP A 14 45.67 -26.09 12.88
CA TRP A 14 46.67 -26.55 11.92
C TRP A 14 47.77 -27.33 12.62
N ASP A 15 47.92 -28.60 12.25
CA ASP A 15 49.04 -29.45 12.66
C ASP A 15 50.13 -29.42 11.56
N PRO A 16 51.25 -28.71 11.77
CA PRO A 16 52.32 -28.61 10.78
C PRO A 16 53.13 -29.91 10.62
N GLU A 17 53.14 -30.82 11.61
CA GLU A 17 53.87 -32.09 11.53
C GLU A 17 53.11 -33.10 10.67
N LYS A 18 51.78 -33.16 10.80
CA LYS A 18 50.93 -34.07 10.02
C LYS A 18 50.33 -33.45 8.75
N ARG A 19 50.50 -32.14 8.57
CA ARG A 19 49.85 -31.34 7.49
C ARG A 19 48.33 -31.51 7.48
N GLU A 20 47.73 -31.50 8.67
CA GLU A 20 46.28 -31.64 8.87
C GLU A 20 45.65 -30.29 9.23
N PHE A 21 44.57 -29.93 8.54
CA PHE A 21 43.74 -28.77 8.85
C PHE A 21 42.46 -29.25 9.55
N LEU A 22 42.18 -28.76 10.76
CA LEU A 22 41.03 -29.19 11.58
C LEU A 22 40.88 -30.72 11.68
N GLY A 23 42.00 -31.42 11.88
CA GLY A 23 42.05 -32.88 12.05
C GLY A 23 41.81 -33.71 10.79
N ARG A 24 41.97 -33.13 9.58
CA ARG A 24 41.92 -33.86 8.30
C ARG A 24 43.04 -33.41 7.37
N THR A 25 43.54 -34.35 6.57
CA THR A 25 44.53 -34.06 5.50
C THR A 25 43.89 -33.22 4.38
N GLY A 26 44.71 -32.43 3.67
CA GLY A 26 44.24 -31.60 2.56
C GLY A 26 43.56 -32.40 1.43
N ASP A 27 43.98 -33.63 1.19
CA ASP A 27 43.35 -34.56 0.23
C ASP A 27 41.94 -34.97 0.67
N SER A 28 41.73 -35.20 1.97
CA SER A 28 40.40 -35.49 2.53
C SER A 28 39.48 -34.27 2.44
N TRP A 29 40.00 -33.07 2.73
CA TRP A 29 39.25 -31.82 2.55
C TRP A 29 38.85 -31.58 1.10
N LEU A 30 39.73 -31.84 0.13
CA LEU A 30 39.42 -31.72 -1.29
C LEU A 30 38.33 -32.70 -1.71
N LYS A 31 38.42 -33.97 -1.30
CA LYS A 31 37.40 -35.01 -1.57
C LYS A 31 36.03 -34.62 -1.02
N ILE A 32 35.99 -34.14 0.22
CA ILE A 32 34.75 -33.70 0.88
C ILE A 32 34.19 -32.47 0.18
N SER A 33 35.03 -31.50 -0.16
CA SER A 33 34.59 -30.27 -0.84
C SER A 33 34.02 -30.57 -2.23
N VAL A 34 34.69 -31.41 -3.02
CA VAL A 34 34.19 -31.85 -4.34
C VAL A 34 32.87 -32.60 -4.22
N PHE A 35 32.74 -33.49 -3.24
CA PHE A 35 31.48 -34.17 -2.96
C PHE A 35 30.34 -33.18 -2.67
N TYR A 36 30.56 -32.21 -1.77
CA TYR A 36 29.53 -31.22 -1.45
C TYR A 36 29.24 -30.28 -2.62
N VAL A 37 30.22 -29.92 -3.44
CA VAL A 37 30.00 -29.11 -4.64
C VAL A 37 29.06 -29.83 -5.61
N ILE A 38 29.33 -31.10 -5.91
CA ILE A 38 28.49 -31.89 -6.82
C ILE A 38 27.10 -32.13 -6.21
N PHE A 39 27.05 -32.47 -4.92
CA PHE A 39 25.81 -32.72 -4.20
C PHE A 39 24.90 -31.48 -4.18
N TYR A 40 25.43 -30.31 -3.82
CA TYR A 40 24.66 -29.06 -3.81
C TYR A 40 24.32 -28.57 -5.22
N ALA A 41 25.15 -28.84 -6.24
CA ALA A 41 24.80 -28.56 -7.62
C ALA A 41 23.56 -29.35 -8.05
N PHE A 42 23.48 -30.64 -7.69
CA PHE A 42 22.33 -31.48 -7.98
C PHE A 42 21.07 -31.04 -7.19
N LEU A 43 21.21 -30.75 -5.89
CA LEU A 43 20.11 -30.23 -5.09
C LEU A 43 19.58 -28.89 -5.62
N CYS A 44 20.48 -27.99 -6.03
CA CYS A 44 20.12 -26.72 -6.66
C CYS A 44 19.36 -26.96 -7.98
N GLY A 45 19.83 -27.92 -8.80
CA GLY A 45 19.14 -28.32 -10.03
C GLY A 45 17.70 -28.81 -9.79
N ILE A 46 17.49 -29.67 -8.80
CA ILE A 46 16.13 -30.13 -8.41
C ILE A 46 15.29 -28.95 -7.94
N PHE A 47 15.84 -28.09 -7.07
CA PHE A 47 15.13 -26.92 -6.57
C PHE A 47 14.69 -26.00 -7.71
N VAL A 48 15.59 -25.65 -8.64
CA VAL A 48 15.28 -24.84 -9.83
C VAL A 48 14.22 -25.53 -10.68
N ALA A 49 14.33 -26.83 -10.94
CA ALA A 49 13.34 -27.58 -11.73
C ALA A 49 11.93 -27.53 -11.09
N THR A 50 11.84 -27.73 -9.77
CA THR A 50 10.54 -27.66 -9.07
C THR A 50 9.94 -26.25 -9.10
N ILE A 51 10.76 -25.20 -8.99
CA ILE A 51 10.32 -23.81 -9.13
C ILE A 51 9.87 -23.52 -10.58
N LEU A 52 10.58 -24.03 -11.59
CA LEU A 52 10.18 -23.86 -12.99
C LEU A 52 8.83 -24.51 -13.30
N VAL A 53 8.60 -25.75 -12.84
CA VAL A 53 7.30 -26.43 -12.96
C VAL A 53 6.20 -25.61 -12.27
N LEU A 54 6.46 -25.09 -11.07
CA LEU A 54 5.52 -24.21 -10.38
C LEU A 54 5.21 -22.97 -11.22
N LEU A 55 6.22 -22.28 -11.75
CA LEU A 55 6.04 -21.06 -12.56
C LEU A 55 5.24 -21.32 -13.85
N MET A 56 5.39 -22.48 -14.50
CA MET A 56 4.59 -22.85 -15.66
C MET A 56 3.10 -23.06 -15.35
N THR A 57 2.76 -23.38 -14.10
CA THR A 57 1.34 -23.54 -13.67
C THR A 57 0.68 -22.22 -13.26
N LEU A 58 1.44 -21.13 -13.18
CA LEU A 58 0.94 -19.82 -12.78
C LEU A 58 0.55 -18.99 -14.01
N ASN A 59 -0.51 -18.20 -13.82
CA ASN A 59 -0.95 -17.24 -14.82
C ASN A 59 -0.26 -15.87 -14.58
N MET A 60 0.25 -15.25 -15.65
CA MET A 60 0.96 -13.96 -15.56
C MET A 60 0.03 -12.75 -15.41
N TYR A 61 -1.26 -12.88 -15.77
CA TYR A 61 -2.24 -11.80 -15.78
C TYR A 61 -3.06 -11.74 -14.49
N LYS A 62 -3.24 -12.87 -13.79
CA LYS A 62 -4.02 -12.92 -12.54
C LYS A 62 -3.44 -13.88 -11.50
N PRO A 63 -3.45 -13.51 -10.21
CA PRO A 63 -3.08 -14.42 -9.14
C PRO A 63 -4.13 -15.53 -9.00
N LYS A 64 -3.67 -16.75 -8.69
CA LYS A 64 -4.53 -17.92 -8.51
C LYS A 64 -5.48 -17.79 -7.30
N TYR A 65 -5.01 -17.16 -6.22
CA TYR A 65 -5.76 -16.99 -4.98
C TYR A 65 -5.78 -15.52 -4.55
N GLN A 66 -6.97 -14.99 -4.23
CA GLN A 66 -7.17 -13.59 -3.82
C GLN A 66 -7.91 -13.47 -2.47
N ASP A 67 -8.18 -14.57 -1.77
CA ASP A 67 -9.06 -14.56 -0.59
C ASP A 67 -8.50 -13.77 0.59
N ARG A 68 -7.18 -13.63 0.66
CA ARG A 68 -6.46 -12.90 1.72
C ARG A 68 -6.42 -11.39 1.52
N ILE A 69 -6.73 -10.89 0.32
CA ILE A 69 -6.67 -9.45 -0.01
C ILE A 69 -8.05 -8.79 -0.06
N LEU A 70 -9.13 -9.57 0.00
CA LEU A 70 -10.49 -9.04 0.14
C LEU A 70 -10.92 -9.00 1.61
N PRO A 71 -11.51 -7.88 2.09
CA PRO A 71 -11.89 -6.67 1.34
C PRO A 71 -10.71 -5.72 1.09
N SER A 72 -10.82 -4.88 0.05
CA SER A 72 -9.77 -3.91 -0.32
C SER A 72 -9.39 -3.02 0.86
N GLY A 73 -8.09 -2.91 1.16
CA GLY A 73 -7.57 -1.93 2.11
C GLY A 73 -7.82 -0.48 1.67
N LEU A 74 -7.80 0.44 2.66
CA LEU A 74 -7.73 1.88 2.45
C LEU A 74 -6.35 2.37 2.92
N SER A 75 -5.65 3.08 2.05
CA SER A 75 -4.37 3.72 2.38
C SER A 75 -4.50 5.23 2.24
N PHE A 76 -3.64 5.97 2.94
CA PHE A 76 -3.55 7.42 2.81
C PHE A 76 -2.11 7.83 2.51
N SER A 77 -1.98 9.03 1.94
CA SER A 77 -0.73 9.77 1.72
C SER A 77 -0.91 11.15 2.39
N PRO A 78 0.11 11.75 3.03
CA PRO A 78 1.54 11.41 3.03
C PRO A 78 1.90 10.14 3.80
N TYR A 79 3.05 9.55 3.47
CA TYR A 79 3.64 8.50 4.29
C TYR A 79 4.07 9.07 5.63
N ALA A 80 3.64 8.41 6.70
CA ALA A 80 3.95 8.74 8.08
C ALA A 80 4.35 7.46 8.82
N HIS A 81 5.48 7.49 9.52
CA HIS A 81 5.90 6.35 10.34
C HIS A 81 4.85 6.09 11.42
N ASN A 82 4.48 4.81 11.63
CA ASN A 82 3.39 4.40 12.53
C ASN A 82 2.01 5.05 12.26
N LEU A 83 1.80 5.66 11.08
CA LEU A 83 0.57 6.40 10.75
C LEU A 83 0.34 7.62 11.67
N GLU A 84 1.41 8.21 12.19
CA GLU A 84 1.37 9.40 13.06
C GLU A 84 1.96 10.61 12.33
N ILE A 85 1.15 11.64 12.11
CA ILE A 85 1.55 12.91 11.51
C ILE A 85 1.74 13.91 12.62
N ILE A 86 3.00 14.21 12.93
CA ILE A 86 3.39 15.16 13.97
C ILE A 86 4.20 16.25 13.30
N TYR A 87 3.75 17.50 13.42
CA TYR A 87 4.47 18.66 12.88
C TYR A 87 4.11 19.93 13.65
N LYS A 88 4.97 20.94 13.50
CA LYS A 88 4.78 22.28 14.05
C LYS A 88 4.37 23.23 12.94
N THR A 89 3.40 24.11 13.17
CA THR A 89 3.06 25.13 12.15
C THR A 89 4.16 26.17 11.97
N ASP A 90 4.96 26.38 13.02
CA ASP A 90 5.98 27.45 13.07
C ASP A 90 7.31 27.03 12.43
N ASP A 91 7.58 25.72 12.31
CA ASP A 91 8.81 25.18 11.75
C ASP A 91 8.56 24.49 10.41
N PRO A 92 8.95 25.12 9.28
CA PRO A 92 8.79 24.55 7.94
C PRO A 92 9.46 23.19 7.75
N SER A 93 10.59 22.97 8.41
CA SER A 93 11.38 21.73 8.30
C SER A 93 10.61 20.53 8.83
N SER A 94 9.72 20.77 9.81
CA SER A 94 8.95 19.71 10.47
C SER A 94 7.92 19.04 9.54
N TYR A 95 7.31 19.79 8.62
CA TYR A 95 6.31 19.27 7.69
C TYR A 95 6.82 19.05 6.27
N GLU A 96 8.05 19.46 5.97
CA GLU A 96 8.66 19.30 4.65
C GLU A 96 8.68 17.85 4.17
N VAL A 97 8.93 16.89 5.07
CA VAL A 97 8.92 15.45 4.76
C VAL A 97 7.55 15.01 4.22
N TYR A 98 6.46 15.46 4.85
CA TYR A 98 5.10 15.13 4.42
C TYR A 98 4.75 15.81 3.09
N VAL A 99 5.13 17.08 2.94
CA VAL A 99 4.91 17.84 1.70
C VAL A 99 5.67 17.20 0.53
N LYS A 100 6.93 16.82 0.73
CA LYS A 100 7.74 16.13 -0.30
C LYS A 100 7.09 14.80 -0.71
N ASN A 101 6.67 13.99 0.26
CA ASN A 101 5.96 12.73 -0.01
C ASN A 101 4.67 12.96 -0.83
N LEU A 102 3.90 14.02 -0.53
CA LEU A 102 2.71 14.37 -1.30
C LEU A 102 3.05 14.84 -2.72
N LYS A 103 4.08 15.66 -2.88
CA LYS A 103 4.55 16.13 -4.21
C LYS A 103 4.94 14.96 -5.09
N GLU A 104 5.80 14.07 -4.59
CA GLU A 104 6.23 12.86 -5.30
C GLU A 104 5.04 11.94 -5.62
N PHE A 105 4.08 11.81 -4.69
CA PHE A 105 2.90 10.98 -4.89
C PHE A 105 1.97 11.52 -5.99
N ILE A 106 1.72 12.84 -6.02
CA ILE A 106 0.81 13.50 -6.97
C ILE A 106 1.44 13.67 -8.35
N GLU A 107 2.77 13.66 -8.46
CA GLU A 107 3.47 13.90 -9.72
C GLU A 107 3.03 12.97 -10.86
N GLN A 108 2.62 11.73 -10.55
CA GLN A 108 2.08 10.78 -11.55
C GLN A 108 0.68 11.15 -12.08
N TYR A 109 -0.02 12.06 -11.41
CA TYR A 109 -1.37 12.56 -11.76
C TYR A 109 -1.33 13.92 -12.46
N ASN A 110 -0.15 14.41 -12.84
CA ASN A 110 -0.04 15.59 -13.69
C ASN A 110 -0.61 15.31 -15.08
N ASP A 111 -1.33 16.28 -15.64
CA ASP A 111 -1.95 16.15 -16.97
C ASP A 111 -0.89 15.91 -18.06
N GLU A 112 0.29 16.49 -17.90
CA GLU A 112 1.46 16.35 -18.79
C GLU A 112 1.89 14.88 -18.98
N LYS A 113 1.79 14.05 -17.93
CA LYS A 113 2.16 12.61 -17.99
C LYS A 113 1.06 11.73 -18.57
N GLN A 114 -0.12 12.30 -18.82
CA GLN A 114 -1.34 11.61 -19.25
C GLN A 114 -1.75 11.93 -20.70
N THR A 115 -0.86 12.56 -21.47
CA THR A 115 -1.13 13.05 -22.84
C THR A 115 -1.24 11.95 -23.90
N ASP A 116 -0.66 10.77 -23.67
CA ASP A 116 -0.63 9.67 -24.64
C ASP A 116 -2.01 8.98 -24.78
N ASP A 117 -2.72 9.26 -25.88
CA ASP A 117 -4.05 8.69 -26.19
C ASP A 117 -4.06 7.18 -26.46
N MET A 118 -2.90 6.56 -26.68
CA MET A 118 -2.79 5.11 -26.80
C MET A 118 -2.80 4.43 -25.42
N LYS A 119 -2.28 5.11 -24.39
CA LYS A 119 -2.20 4.60 -23.01
C LYS A 119 -3.38 5.04 -22.15
N TYR A 120 -3.89 6.24 -22.40
CA TYR A 120 -4.91 6.86 -21.60
C TYR A 120 -6.19 7.10 -22.39
N GLU A 121 -7.32 7.10 -21.69
CA GLU A 121 -8.61 7.48 -22.24
C GLU A 121 -9.33 8.42 -21.29
N ASP A 122 -10.23 9.23 -21.84
CA ASP A 122 -11.11 10.08 -21.04
C ASP A 122 -12.35 9.28 -20.64
N CYS A 123 -12.56 9.12 -19.33
CA CYS A 123 -13.69 8.37 -18.79
C CYS A 123 -14.91 9.25 -18.50
N GLY A 124 -14.90 10.51 -18.98
CA GLY A 124 -15.95 11.51 -18.79
C GLY A 124 -15.82 12.24 -17.47
N THR A 125 -16.63 13.30 -17.29
CA THR A 125 -16.61 14.21 -16.13
C THR A 125 -17.64 13.87 -15.05
N THR A 126 -18.54 12.92 -15.32
CA THR A 126 -19.58 12.47 -14.40
C THR A 126 -19.32 11.04 -13.93
N PRO A 127 -19.74 10.66 -12.70
CA PRO A 127 -19.64 9.29 -12.24
C PRO A 127 -20.47 8.35 -13.11
N LYS A 128 -19.80 7.39 -13.74
CA LYS A 128 -20.41 6.31 -14.54
C LYS A 128 -20.24 4.97 -13.84
N LEU A 129 -20.91 3.96 -14.37
CA LEU A 129 -20.71 2.56 -13.97
C LEU A 129 -19.30 2.06 -14.35
N TYR A 130 -19.03 0.79 -14.05
CA TYR A 130 -17.76 0.14 -14.38
C TYR A 130 -17.42 0.22 -15.87
N THR A 131 -16.13 0.40 -16.18
CA THR A 131 -15.64 0.36 -17.56
C THR A 131 -14.99 -0.99 -17.82
N GLU A 132 -15.73 -1.89 -18.48
CA GLU A 132 -15.25 -3.23 -18.80
C GLU A 132 -14.35 -3.19 -20.04
N ARG A 133 -13.12 -3.70 -19.90
CA ARG A 133 -12.06 -3.70 -20.92
C ARG A 133 -11.77 -5.09 -21.46
N GLY A 134 -12.78 -5.94 -21.48
CA GLY A 134 -12.69 -7.33 -21.92
C GLY A 134 -12.13 -8.26 -20.84
N GLU A 135 -11.73 -9.46 -21.26
CA GLU A 135 -11.23 -10.51 -20.35
C GLU A 135 -9.73 -10.37 -20.06
N LEU A 136 -9.29 -10.96 -18.94
CA LEU A 136 -7.89 -10.95 -18.48
C LEU A 136 -6.96 -11.84 -19.33
N GLU A 137 -7.49 -12.89 -19.95
CA GLU A 137 -6.70 -13.86 -20.73
C GLU A 137 -6.59 -13.49 -22.22
N SER A 138 -7.15 -12.35 -22.61
CA SER A 138 -7.24 -11.98 -24.02
C SER A 138 -5.92 -11.35 -24.48
N ASN A 139 -5.37 -11.84 -25.61
CA ASN A 139 -4.20 -11.31 -26.32
C ASN A 139 -4.34 -9.86 -26.83
N THR A 140 -5.45 -9.19 -26.50
CA THR A 140 -5.74 -7.80 -26.85
C THR A 140 -4.88 -6.82 -26.02
N GLY A 141 -3.58 -6.75 -26.34
CA GLY A 141 -2.67 -5.65 -26.04
C GLY A 141 -2.67 -5.07 -24.61
N GLN A 142 -2.00 -3.92 -24.46
CA GLN A 142 -2.15 -3.11 -23.25
C GLN A 142 -3.50 -2.41 -23.29
N ARG A 143 -4.17 -2.34 -22.16
CA ARG A 143 -5.46 -1.66 -22.04
C ARG A 143 -5.25 -0.20 -21.66
N LYS A 144 -6.18 0.63 -22.10
CA LYS A 144 -6.21 2.05 -21.76
C LYS A 144 -6.61 2.26 -20.30
N SER A 145 -6.02 3.28 -19.70
CA SER A 145 -6.31 3.70 -18.33
C SER A 145 -7.10 5.01 -18.33
N CYS A 146 -8.10 5.12 -17.47
CA CYS A 146 -8.81 6.38 -17.28
C CYS A 146 -7.84 7.45 -16.80
N ARG A 147 -7.89 8.63 -17.42
CA ARG A 147 -7.19 9.82 -16.92
C ARG A 147 -7.74 10.21 -15.56
N PHE A 148 -6.88 10.64 -14.65
CA PHE A 148 -7.27 11.27 -13.39
C PHE A 148 -6.40 12.50 -13.19
N SER A 149 -6.99 13.67 -13.37
CA SER A 149 -6.27 14.93 -13.17
C SER A 149 -6.15 15.22 -11.67
N ARG A 150 -4.99 15.71 -11.24
CA ARG A 150 -4.83 16.23 -9.87
C ARG A 150 -5.78 17.38 -9.54
N ARG A 151 -6.34 18.06 -10.55
CA ARG A 151 -7.32 19.16 -10.38
C ARG A 151 -8.60 18.71 -9.68
N GLU A 152 -8.97 17.44 -9.81
CA GLU A 152 -10.11 16.84 -9.11
C GLU A 152 -9.95 16.91 -7.57
N LEU A 153 -8.72 17.01 -7.07
CA LEU A 153 -8.43 17.15 -5.64
C LEU A 153 -8.56 18.59 -5.12
N GLN A 154 -8.87 19.55 -6.01
CA GLN A 154 -9.12 20.95 -5.68
C GLN A 154 -8.10 21.53 -4.68
N GLY A 155 -8.53 21.88 -3.46
CA GLY A 155 -7.68 22.47 -2.42
C GLY A 155 -6.57 21.58 -1.87
N CYS A 156 -6.49 20.31 -2.29
CA CYS A 156 -5.42 19.36 -1.98
C CYS A 156 -4.60 18.92 -3.21
N SER A 157 -4.78 19.58 -4.36
CA SER A 157 -4.09 19.26 -5.62
C SER A 157 -2.60 19.64 -5.62
N GLY A 158 -2.20 20.59 -4.78
CA GLY A 158 -0.85 21.15 -4.78
C GLY A 158 -0.61 22.27 -5.80
N GLU A 159 -1.64 22.67 -6.57
CA GLU A 159 -1.52 23.76 -7.56
C GLU A 159 -1.60 25.14 -6.90
N ASN A 160 -2.63 25.35 -6.08
CA ASN A 160 -2.83 26.63 -5.38
C ASN A 160 -1.93 26.75 -4.15
N ASP A 161 -1.74 25.64 -3.42
CA ASP A 161 -0.94 25.58 -2.21
C ASP A 161 0.07 24.43 -2.31
N THR A 162 1.34 24.77 -2.46
CA THR A 162 2.43 23.80 -2.57
C THR A 162 2.77 23.11 -1.25
N THR A 163 2.21 23.58 -0.13
CA THR A 163 2.38 23.00 1.21
C THR A 163 1.20 22.14 1.64
N PHE A 164 0.19 21.91 0.79
CA PHE A 164 -0.94 21.01 1.07
C PHE A 164 -1.65 21.29 2.41
N GLY A 165 -1.75 22.57 2.79
CA GLY A 165 -2.38 23.05 4.01
C GLY A 165 -1.58 22.84 5.30
N PHE A 166 -0.37 22.26 5.24
CA PHE A 166 0.47 22.04 6.41
C PHE A 166 0.88 23.37 7.07
N LYS A 167 1.25 24.38 6.26
CA LYS A 167 1.63 25.71 6.77
C LYS A 167 0.51 26.39 7.56
N GLU A 168 -0.75 26.17 7.17
CA GLU A 168 -1.92 26.77 7.83
C GLU A 168 -2.41 25.97 9.04
N GLY A 169 -1.79 24.83 9.37
CA GLY A 169 -2.30 23.90 10.39
C GLY A 169 -3.54 23.12 9.94
N LYS A 170 -3.79 23.05 8.62
CA LYS A 170 -4.98 22.48 7.97
C LYS A 170 -4.54 21.42 6.95
N PRO A 171 -3.90 20.32 7.39
CA PRO A 171 -3.22 19.41 6.49
C PRO A 171 -4.22 18.68 5.58
N CYS A 172 -3.80 18.42 4.35
CA CYS A 172 -4.52 17.57 3.42
C CYS A 172 -4.02 16.12 3.51
N LEU A 173 -4.95 15.17 3.61
CA LEU A 173 -4.67 13.75 3.43
C LEU A 173 -5.29 13.28 2.12
N ILE A 174 -4.56 12.49 1.35
CA ILE A 174 -5.10 11.88 0.13
C ILE A 174 -5.32 10.40 0.39
N VAL A 175 -6.58 9.98 0.36
CA VAL A 175 -6.95 8.58 0.54
C VAL A 175 -7.15 7.88 -0.79
N LYS A 176 -6.82 6.58 -0.80
CA LYS A 176 -6.80 5.76 -1.99
C LYS A 176 -7.15 4.30 -1.65
N LEU A 177 -7.87 3.61 -2.53
CA LEU A 177 -8.13 2.18 -2.39
C LEU A 177 -6.95 1.33 -2.83
N ASN A 178 -6.78 0.15 -2.24
CA ASN A 178 -5.78 -0.81 -2.71
C ASN A 178 -6.17 -1.36 -4.09
N ARG A 179 -5.19 -1.45 -5.00
CA ARG A 179 -5.39 -1.99 -6.35
C ARG A 179 -5.53 -3.51 -6.27
N ILE A 180 -6.72 -4.03 -6.54
CA ILE A 180 -6.99 -5.47 -6.58
C ILE A 180 -7.51 -5.83 -7.97
N ILE A 181 -6.92 -6.87 -8.57
CA ILE A 181 -7.32 -7.33 -9.90
C ILE A 181 -8.77 -7.81 -9.87
N ASN A 182 -9.58 -7.38 -10.85
CA ASN A 182 -11.02 -7.66 -10.96
C ASN A 182 -11.90 -7.21 -9.78
N PHE A 183 -11.39 -6.31 -8.93
CA PHE A 183 -12.21 -5.76 -7.84
C PHE A 183 -13.21 -4.74 -8.35
N ARG A 184 -14.47 -4.90 -7.94
CA ARG A 184 -15.59 -4.02 -8.28
C ARG A 184 -16.21 -3.49 -6.98
N PRO A 185 -15.90 -2.25 -6.56
CA PRO A 185 -16.50 -1.66 -5.37
C PRO A 185 -17.99 -1.42 -5.63
N LYS A 186 -18.86 -1.81 -4.69
CA LYS A 186 -20.29 -1.55 -4.77
C LYS A 186 -20.64 -0.45 -3.77
N PRO A 187 -21.29 0.65 -4.18
CA PRO A 187 -21.75 1.68 -3.25
C PRO A 187 -22.79 1.10 -2.27
N PRO A 188 -22.96 1.68 -1.07
CA PRO A 188 -24.02 1.25 -0.16
C PRO A 188 -25.40 1.54 -0.77
N SER A 189 -26.38 0.68 -0.49
CA SER A 189 -27.76 0.78 -1.01
C SER A 189 -28.60 1.83 -0.29
N SER A 190 -28.22 2.26 0.92
CA SER A 190 -28.79 3.42 1.62
C SER A 190 -27.76 4.54 1.73
N SER A 191 -28.22 5.77 1.57
CA SER A 191 -27.46 7.03 1.67
C SER A 191 -27.10 7.40 3.10
N ASP A 192 -26.90 6.42 3.98
CA ASP A 192 -26.48 6.69 5.34
C ASP A 192 -24.96 6.85 5.32
N LEU A 193 -24.51 8.10 5.40
CA LEU A 193 -23.13 8.47 5.67
C LEU A 193 -22.96 8.55 7.19
N TRP A 194 -22.23 7.60 7.76
CA TRP A 194 -22.05 7.48 9.21
C TRP A 194 -20.78 8.22 9.59
N ALA A 195 -20.93 9.39 10.21
CA ALA A 195 -19.86 10.07 10.92
C ALA A 195 -20.02 9.78 12.43
N GLU A 196 -19.14 8.95 12.97
CA GLU A 196 -18.88 8.97 14.42
C GLU A 196 -17.88 10.10 14.62
N ASP A 197 -18.29 11.21 15.24
CA ASP A 197 -17.38 12.30 15.60
C ASP A 197 -17.38 12.49 17.12
N ASP A 198 -16.18 12.50 17.69
CA ASP A 198 -15.94 12.71 19.12
C ASP A 198 -15.89 14.21 19.47
N GLY A 199 -16.33 15.10 18.57
CA GLY A 199 -16.45 16.55 18.80
C GLY A 199 -15.12 17.30 18.89
N LEU A 200 -14.01 16.68 18.49
CA LEU A 200 -12.64 17.25 18.55
C LEU A 200 -12.14 17.78 17.20
N ILE A 201 -12.87 17.51 16.11
CA ILE A 201 -12.52 17.85 14.73
C ILE A 201 -13.60 18.79 14.20
N GLY A 202 -13.20 19.92 13.59
CA GLY A 202 -14.16 20.79 12.90
C GLY A 202 -14.66 20.18 11.59
N GLU A 203 -15.35 20.97 10.78
CA GLU A 203 -15.87 20.49 9.48
C GLU A 203 -14.75 19.93 8.59
N ILE A 204 -14.92 18.71 8.09
CA ILE A 204 -13.98 18.06 7.16
C ILE A 204 -14.50 18.28 5.73
N LYS A 205 -13.64 18.80 4.85
CA LYS A 205 -13.95 18.95 3.44
C LYS A 205 -13.37 17.80 2.63
N TYR A 206 -14.19 17.22 1.76
CA TYR A 206 -13.79 16.14 0.87
C TYR A 206 -13.68 16.68 -0.57
N PHE A 207 -12.58 16.36 -1.23
CA PHE A 207 -12.33 16.72 -2.62
C PHE A 207 -12.08 15.45 -3.41
N GLY A 208 -13.00 15.12 -4.30
CA GLY A 208 -12.86 13.97 -5.16
C GLY A 208 -13.44 14.26 -6.52
N PHE A 209 -13.44 13.22 -7.35
CA PHE A 209 -13.93 13.30 -8.72
C PHE A 209 -15.34 13.90 -8.79
N ALA A 210 -15.50 14.93 -9.63
CA ALA A 210 -16.75 15.67 -9.78
C ALA A 210 -17.31 16.25 -8.46
N GLY A 211 -16.43 16.58 -7.50
CA GLY A 211 -16.81 17.14 -6.20
C GLY A 211 -17.40 16.12 -5.21
N ASN A 212 -17.37 14.83 -5.54
CA ASN A 212 -17.93 13.78 -4.68
C ASN A 212 -16.92 13.25 -3.65
N ALA A 213 -17.40 12.95 -2.45
CA ALA A 213 -16.64 12.33 -1.37
C ALA A 213 -16.51 10.79 -1.53
N GLY A 214 -16.10 10.32 -2.71
CA GLY A 214 -16.10 8.89 -3.03
C GLY A 214 -15.22 8.51 -4.22
N PHE A 215 -15.16 7.20 -4.48
CA PHE A 215 -14.38 6.64 -5.58
C PHE A 215 -15.29 6.38 -6.79
N PRO A 216 -15.06 7.05 -7.94
CA PRO A 216 -15.83 6.81 -9.17
C PRO A 216 -15.67 5.37 -9.68
N LEU A 217 -16.80 4.74 -10.03
CA LEU A 217 -16.83 3.32 -10.43
C LEU A 217 -16.21 3.06 -11.81
N GLN A 218 -16.20 4.06 -12.70
CA GLN A 218 -15.63 3.96 -14.05
C GLN A 218 -14.14 3.61 -14.11
N TYR A 219 -13.39 3.83 -13.03
CA TYR A 219 -11.98 3.45 -12.94
C TYR A 219 -11.80 1.95 -12.62
N PHE A 220 -12.87 1.26 -12.22
CA PHE A 220 -12.85 -0.17 -11.90
C PHE A 220 -13.48 -0.98 -13.05
N PRO A 221 -13.06 -2.24 -13.24
CA PRO A 221 -12.05 -2.97 -12.47
C PRO A 221 -10.59 -2.72 -12.91
N TYR A 222 -9.64 -3.07 -12.03
CA TYR A 222 -8.21 -3.08 -12.36
C TYR A 222 -7.80 -4.43 -12.96
N TYR A 223 -7.02 -4.42 -14.05
CA TYR A 223 -6.63 -5.65 -14.78
C TYR A 223 -5.17 -6.11 -14.52
N GLY A 224 -4.49 -5.53 -13.53
CA GLY A 224 -3.12 -5.91 -13.17
C GLY A 224 -2.05 -5.15 -13.94
N LYS A 225 -0.81 -5.16 -13.42
CA LYS A 225 0.28 -4.31 -13.93
C LYS A 225 0.71 -4.67 -15.36
N MET A 226 0.56 -5.95 -15.74
CA MET A 226 0.92 -6.43 -17.08
C MET A 226 0.00 -5.86 -18.17
N LEU A 227 -1.32 -5.81 -17.92
CA LEU A 227 -2.31 -5.31 -18.87
C LEU A 227 -2.59 -3.81 -18.72
N HIS A 228 -2.41 -3.28 -17.51
CA HIS A 228 -2.73 -1.91 -17.09
C HIS A 228 -1.50 -1.24 -16.43
N PRO A 229 -0.36 -1.09 -17.14
CA PRO A 229 0.86 -0.54 -16.54
C PRO A 229 0.72 0.92 -16.10
N ASN A 230 -0.06 1.70 -16.85
CA ASN A 230 -0.26 3.14 -16.64
C ASN A 230 -1.53 3.46 -15.85
N TYR A 231 -2.06 2.48 -15.12
CA TYR A 231 -3.30 2.66 -14.38
C TYR A 231 -3.14 3.66 -13.24
N LEU A 232 -3.96 4.71 -13.29
CA LEU A 232 -4.13 5.71 -12.26
C LEU A 232 -5.42 5.41 -11.50
N GLN A 233 -5.27 5.16 -10.20
CA GLN A 233 -6.41 4.90 -9.33
C GLN A 233 -7.06 6.21 -8.91
N PRO A 234 -8.38 6.24 -8.71
CA PRO A 234 -9.05 7.44 -8.24
C PRO A 234 -8.58 7.79 -6.83
N LEU A 235 -8.49 9.09 -6.57
CA LEU A 235 -8.05 9.67 -5.31
C LEU A 235 -9.16 10.52 -4.69
N VAL A 236 -9.14 10.62 -3.36
CA VAL A 236 -9.98 11.57 -2.61
C VAL A 236 -9.10 12.33 -1.64
N GLY A 237 -9.10 13.66 -1.73
CA GLY A 237 -8.49 14.58 -0.78
C GLY A 237 -9.43 14.82 0.40
N ILE A 238 -8.85 14.83 1.59
CA ILE A 238 -9.51 15.12 2.85
C ILE A 238 -8.78 16.32 3.43
N LYS A 239 -9.44 17.48 3.48
CA LYS A 239 -8.90 18.70 4.04
C LYS A 239 -9.57 19.00 5.37
N PHE A 240 -8.76 19.12 6.41
CA PHE A 240 -9.24 19.55 7.71
C PHE A 240 -9.33 21.08 7.74
N THR A 241 -10.47 21.64 8.15
CA THR A 241 -10.64 23.10 8.22
C THR A 241 -10.27 23.67 9.58
N ASN A 242 -10.57 22.95 10.66
CA ASN A 242 -10.29 23.36 12.02
C ASN A 242 -9.85 22.15 12.85
N LEU A 243 -8.61 22.16 13.33
CA LEU A 243 -8.02 21.12 14.17
C LEU A 243 -7.61 21.75 15.51
N THR A 244 -7.92 21.06 16.61
CA THR A 244 -7.45 21.46 17.94
C THR A 244 -5.93 21.25 18.04
N LYS A 245 -5.16 22.34 18.18
CA LYS A 245 -3.71 22.30 18.33
C LYS A 245 -3.26 21.73 19.68
N ASN A 246 -2.00 21.29 19.75
CA ASN A 246 -1.33 20.74 20.93
C ASN A 246 -2.03 19.53 21.56
N ARG A 247 -2.72 18.73 20.74
CA ARG A 247 -3.40 17.49 21.16
C ARG A 247 -3.26 16.40 20.10
N GLU A 248 -3.20 15.16 20.55
CA GLU A 248 -3.26 13.98 19.68
C GLU A 248 -4.72 13.74 19.24
N LEU A 249 -4.98 13.84 17.95
CA LEU A 249 -6.26 13.53 17.32
C LEU A 249 -6.17 12.17 16.63
N ARG A 250 -7.16 11.31 16.88
CA ARG A 250 -7.26 9.98 16.29
C ARG A 250 -8.32 9.96 15.20
N ILE A 251 -7.87 9.96 13.95
CA ILE A 251 -8.74 10.07 12.79
C ILE A 251 -8.93 8.68 12.17
N LYS A 252 -10.17 8.30 11.92
CA LYS A 252 -10.50 7.01 11.31
C LYS A 252 -11.30 7.22 10.03
N CYS A 253 -10.64 7.06 8.89
CA CYS A 253 -11.28 7.10 7.59
C CYS A 253 -11.90 5.73 7.29
N LYS A 254 -13.19 5.71 6.95
CA LYS A 254 -13.94 4.49 6.61
C LYS A 254 -14.51 4.62 5.20
N VAL A 255 -14.51 3.51 4.46
CA VAL A 255 -15.23 3.41 3.19
C VAL A 255 -16.35 2.39 3.35
N TYR A 256 -17.55 2.81 2.97
CA TYR A 256 -18.77 2.01 3.03
C TYR A 256 -19.12 1.48 1.64
N GLY A 257 -19.74 0.30 1.61
CA GLY A 257 -20.11 -0.35 0.37
C GLY A 257 -20.82 -1.68 0.58
N GLU A 258 -21.46 -2.18 -0.47
CA GLU A 258 -22.23 -3.40 -0.42
C GLU A 258 -21.30 -4.64 -0.45
N GLY A 259 -21.47 -5.57 0.49
CA GLY A 259 -20.79 -6.87 0.45
C GLY A 259 -19.51 -7.04 1.29
N GLY A 260 -19.15 -6.11 2.19
CA GLY A 260 -18.06 -6.34 3.15
C GLY A 260 -18.29 -7.59 4.02
N LYS A 261 -17.28 -8.48 4.15
CA LYS A 261 -17.34 -9.64 5.08
C LYS A 261 -17.60 -9.12 6.50
N LYS A 262 -18.52 -9.76 7.23
CA LYS A 262 -18.80 -9.49 8.66
C LYS A 262 -17.58 -9.88 9.50
N ASN A 263 -16.54 -9.06 9.54
CA ASN A 263 -15.49 -9.23 10.54
C ASN A 263 -15.99 -8.63 11.85
N LYS A 264 -16.59 -9.50 12.67
CA LYS A 264 -16.90 -9.26 14.07
C LYS A 264 -15.58 -9.23 14.84
N PHE A 265 -14.96 -8.06 15.09
CA PHE A 265 -13.94 -7.94 16.13
C PHE A 265 -13.87 -6.56 16.78
N SER A 266 -13.93 -6.64 18.12
CA SER A 266 -13.54 -5.73 19.21
C SER A 266 -13.92 -4.24 19.16
N LYS A 267 -14.96 -3.98 19.95
CA LYS A 267 -15.19 -2.82 20.82
C LYS A 267 -13.91 -2.42 21.58
N ILE A 268 -13.43 -1.19 21.40
CA ILE A 268 -12.76 -0.43 22.46
C ILE A 268 -13.51 0.90 22.53
N LEU A 269 -14.56 0.91 23.34
CA LEU A 269 -15.25 2.11 23.80
C LEU A 269 -15.01 2.18 25.31
N ARG A 270 -14.25 3.18 25.77
CA ARG A 270 -14.53 3.81 27.06
C ARG A 270 -15.39 5.03 26.74
N GLY A 271 -16.62 5.04 27.26
CA GLY A 271 -17.62 6.05 26.98
C GLY A 271 -18.99 5.39 26.80
N ASN A 272 -19.80 5.46 27.85
CA ASN A 272 -21.15 4.90 27.86
C ASN A 272 -22.04 5.64 26.86
N ASN A 273 -22.45 4.95 25.79
CA ASN A 273 -23.85 4.92 25.33
C ASN A 273 -24.04 3.85 24.25
N LYS A 274 -25.19 3.16 24.31
CA LYS A 274 -25.58 2.04 23.42
C LYS A 274 -25.75 2.52 21.97
N PRO A 275 -25.35 1.71 20.96
CA PRO A 275 -25.65 2.01 19.56
C PRO A 275 -27.05 1.51 19.17
N SER A 276 -27.79 2.33 18.43
CA SER A 276 -28.89 1.90 17.56
C SER A 276 -28.29 1.16 16.36
N LEU A 277 -29.00 0.13 15.91
CA LEU A 277 -28.53 -0.89 14.98
C LEU A 277 -29.28 -0.72 13.65
N ASP A 278 -28.61 -0.27 12.58
CA ASP A 278 -29.09 -0.50 11.20
C ASP A 278 -27.95 -0.50 10.15
N TYR A 279 -28.22 -1.04 8.97
CA TYR A 279 -27.32 -1.97 8.27
C TYR A 279 -26.50 -1.38 7.09
N ALA A 280 -25.36 -0.73 7.35
CA ALA A 280 -24.31 -0.52 6.33
C ALA A 280 -23.08 -1.42 6.61
N ARG A 281 -22.64 -2.23 5.63
CA ARG A 281 -21.47 -3.10 5.80
C ARG A 281 -20.17 -2.32 5.56
N ARG A 282 -19.26 -2.37 6.53
CA ARG A 282 -17.90 -1.80 6.42
C ARG A 282 -17.11 -2.56 5.36
N VAL A 283 -16.60 -1.85 4.34
CA VAL A 283 -15.68 -2.45 3.36
C VAL A 283 -14.28 -2.40 3.93
N THR A 284 -13.83 -1.23 4.37
CA THR A 284 -12.46 -1.03 4.87
C THR A 284 -12.31 0.24 5.69
N SER A 285 -11.25 0.33 6.50
CA SER A 285 -10.93 1.52 7.27
C SER A 285 -9.43 1.67 7.47
N THR A 286 -8.96 2.91 7.54
CA THR A 286 -7.59 3.26 7.93
C THR A 286 -7.65 4.22 9.11
N MET A 287 -6.63 4.19 9.97
CA MET A 287 -6.54 5.06 11.13
C MET A 287 -5.22 5.83 11.08
N THR A 288 -5.28 7.11 11.43
CA THR A 288 -4.14 8.02 11.45
C THR A 288 -4.20 8.83 12.72
N ARG A 289 -3.05 9.13 13.33
CA ARG A 289 -2.95 10.08 14.42
C ARG A 289 -2.39 11.39 13.89
N ILE A 290 -2.95 12.51 14.28
CA ILE A 290 -2.46 13.83 13.93
C ILE A 290 -2.22 14.62 15.19
N ASN A 291 -1.03 15.18 15.34
CA ASN A 291 -0.70 16.15 16.38
C ASN A 291 -0.11 17.39 15.71
N VAL A 292 -0.86 18.50 15.78
CA VAL A 292 -0.43 19.80 15.27
C VAL A 292 -0.01 20.63 16.47
N SER A 293 1.28 20.94 16.57
CA SER A 293 1.83 21.81 17.63
C SER A 293 1.91 23.25 17.17
#